data_AF-A0A8S0X263-F1
#
_entry.id   AF-A0A8S0X263-F1
#
_cell.length_a   1.000
_cell.length_b   1.000
_cell.length_c   1.000
_cell.angle_alpha   90.00
_cell.angle_beta   90.00
_cell.angle_gamma   90.00
#
_symmetry.space_group_name_H-M   'P 1'
#
loop_
_entity.id
_entity.type
_entity.pdbx_description
1 polymer ?
#
loop_
_entity_poly.entity_id
_entity_poly.type
_entity_poly.pdbx_seq_one_letter_code
_entity_poly.pdbx_strand_id
1 'polypeptide(L)'
;MPKTYYTSDIAVALKYEGSNAPKVTAKGKGLTAEQILEIAELHGIPLQTDAELAKILAQIPLGDEIPTELYVAVAEVIAFAYFLSGKTPDPPHS
;
A
#
# COMPACT_ATOMS: atom_id res chain seq x y z
N MET A 1 21.79 1.41 -13.19
CA MET A 1 20.41 1.95 -13.17
C MET A 1 20.43 3.19 -12.28
N PRO A 2 19.85 4.34 -12.66
CA PRO A 2 19.76 5.47 -11.75
C PRO A 2 18.93 5.08 -10.53
N LYS A 3 19.38 5.48 -9.34
CA LYS A 3 18.60 5.30 -8.10
C LYS A 3 17.46 6.30 -8.12
N THR A 4 16.21 5.83 -8.10
CA THR A 4 15.04 6.71 -7.93
C THR A 4 15.01 7.15 -6.47
N TYR A 5 15.36 8.42 -6.21
CA TYR A 5 15.28 8.97 -4.87
C TYR A 5 13.87 9.48 -4.61
N TYR A 6 13.17 8.81 -3.70
CA TYR A 6 11.84 9.21 -3.26
C TYR A 6 11.94 10.25 -2.15
N THR A 7 11.41 11.46 -2.37
CA THR A 7 11.31 12.52 -1.35
C THR A 7 10.15 12.30 -0.37
N SER A 8 9.63 11.09 -0.26
CA SER A 8 8.47 10.76 0.58
C SER A 8 8.88 10.45 2.02
N ASP A 9 8.38 11.24 2.96
CA ASP A 9 8.67 11.08 4.38
C ASP A 9 8.09 9.80 5.00
N ILE A 10 7.06 9.20 4.40
CA ILE A 10 6.34 8.03 4.93
C ILE A 10 5.99 7.08 3.79
N ALA A 11 6.18 5.78 4.02
CA ALA A 11 5.68 4.71 3.16
C ALA A 11 5.00 3.64 4.00
N VAL A 12 3.93 3.05 3.45
CA VAL A 12 3.19 1.93 4.04
C VAL A 12 2.90 0.92 2.95
N ALA A 13 3.17 -0.36 3.22
CA ALA A 13 2.83 -1.47 2.34
C ALA A 13 1.61 -2.22 2.90
N LEU A 14 0.68 -2.52 2.01
CA LEU A 14 -0.53 -3.28 2.31
C LEU A 14 -0.50 -4.63 1.60
N LYS A 15 -1.03 -5.66 2.26
CA LYS A 15 -1.28 -6.98 1.67
C LYS A 15 -2.76 -7.31 1.78
N TYR A 16 -3.34 -7.74 0.66
CA TYR A 16 -4.72 -8.22 0.59
C TYR A 16 -4.75 -9.58 -0.11
N GLU A 17 -5.46 -10.53 0.48
CA GLU A 17 -5.57 -11.92 -0.01
C GLU A 17 -6.97 -12.24 -0.57
N GLY A 18 -7.84 -11.24 -0.74
CA GLY A 18 -9.19 -11.41 -1.30
C GLY A 18 -10.29 -11.73 -0.29
N SER A 19 -9.98 -12.41 0.82
CA SER A 19 -10.98 -12.86 1.80
C SER A 19 -11.05 -12.04 3.08
N ASN A 20 -9.91 -11.55 3.58
CA ASN A 20 -9.79 -10.81 4.83
C ASN A 20 -9.45 -9.35 4.58
N ALA A 21 -9.65 -8.50 5.59
CA ALA A 21 -9.26 -7.09 5.52
C ALA A 21 -7.76 -6.95 5.15
N PRO A 22 -7.38 -5.93 4.36
CA PRO A 22 -6.00 -5.65 4.06
C PRO A 22 -5.16 -5.46 5.33
N LYS A 23 -3.93 -5.96 5.33
CA LYS A 23 -3.00 -5.89 6.46
C LYS A 23 -1.83 -4.98 6.16
N VAL A 24 -1.35 -4.27 7.19
CA VAL A 24 -0.11 -3.48 7.09
C VAL A 24 1.09 -4.42 7.24
N THR A 25 1.85 -4.61 6.16
CA THR A 25 3.00 -5.54 6.15
C THR A 25 4.36 -4.86 6.21
N ALA A 26 4.41 -3.57 5.89
CA ALA A 26 5.58 -2.73 6.12
C ALA A 26 5.15 -1.28 6.36
N LYS A 27 5.92 -0.55 7.16
CA LYS A 27 5.77 0.91 7.31
C LYS A 27 7.10 1.52 7.73
N GLY A 28 7.36 2.73 7.28
CA GLY A 28 8.63 3.41 7.53
C GLY A 28 8.55 4.91 7.31
N LYS A 29 9.58 5.61 7.81
CA LYS A 29 9.78 7.04 7.57
C LYS A 29 11.20 7.32 7.07
N GLY A 30 11.39 8.42 6.36
CA GLY A 30 12.69 8.84 5.83
C GLY A 30 13.39 7.69 5.07
N LEU A 31 14.60 7.34 5.47
CA LEU A 31 15.39 6.27 4.84
C LEU A 31 14.65 4.92 4.78
N THR A 32 13.86 4.58 5.81
CA THR A 32 13.09 3.33 5.77
C THR A 32 11.94 3.42 4.76
N ALA A 33 11.33 4.59 4.60
CA ALA A 33 10.32 4.79 3.56
C ALA A 33 10.93 4.65 2.16
N GLU A 34 12.10 5.26 1.93
CA GLU A 34 12.86 5.12 0.68
C GLU A 34 13.17 3.65 0.36
N GLN A 35 13.63 2.88 1.36
CA GLN A 35 13.92 1.45 1.19
C GLN A 35 12.67 0.63 0.85
N ILE A 36 11.52 0.93 1.46
CA ILE A 36 10.25 0.25 1.15
C ILE A 36 9.88 0.50 -0.32
N LEU A 37 10.03 1.73 -0.80
CA LEU A 37 9.69 2.11 -2.17
C LEU A 37 10.64 1.49 -3.18
N GLU A 38 11.95 1.49 -2.90
CA GLU A 38 12.96 0.82 -3.74
C GLU A 38 12.66 -0.69 -3.87
N ILE A 39 12.33 -1.36 -2.75
CA ILE A 39 11.95 -2.79 -2.77
C ILE A 39 10.65 -3.00 -3.55
N ALA A 40 9.66 -2.14 -3.37
CA ALA A 40 8.39 -2.22 -4.09
C ALA A 40 8.58 -2.09 -5.61
N GLU A 41 9.37 -1.11 -6.07
CA GLU A 41 9.72 -0.96 -7.49
C GLU A 41 10.42 -2.21 -8.04
N LEU A 42 11.43 -2.72 -7.31
CA LEU A 42 12.20 -3.91 -7.72
C LEU A 42 11.33 -5.16 -7.92
N HIS A 43 10.23 -5.26 -7.17
CA HIS A 43 9.29 -6.38 -7.25
C HIS A 43 8.04 -6.08 -8.10
N GLY A 44 7.98 -4.91 -8.75
CA GLY A 44 6.83 -4.50 -9.54
C GLY A 44 5.54 -4.32 -8.71
N ILE A 45 5.68 -3.98 -7.43
CA ILE A 45 4.55 -3.63 -6.56
C ILE A 45 4.08 -2.22 -6.94
N PRO A 46 2.80 -2.02 -7.31
CA PRO A 46 2.28 -0.71 -7.67
C PRO A 46 2.45 0.31 -6.55
N LEU A 47 2.88 1.52 -6.91
CA LEU A 47 3.06 2.63 -5.99
C LEU A 47 1.93 3.65 -6.19
N GLN A 48 1.31 4.06 -5.08
CA GLN A 48 0.28 5.09 -5.05
C GLN A 48 0.70 6.20 -4.07
N THR A 49 0.59 7.45 -4.50
CA THR A 49 0.90 8.61 -3.66
C THR A 49 -0.38 9.20 -3.08
N ASP A 50 -0.57 9.00 -1.78
CA ASP A 50 -1.58 9.69 -0.97
C ASP A 50 -0.98 9.97 0.41
N ALA A 51 -0.61 11.23 0.65
CA ALA A 51 0.10 11.62 1.86
C ALA A 51 -0.78 11.57 3.12
N GLU A 52 -2.10 11.76 2.98
CA GLU A 52 -3.03 11.74 4.11
C GLU A 52 -3.33 10.30 4.49
N LEU A 53 -3.71 9.47 3.52
CA LEU A 53 -3.96 8.06 3.75
C LEU A 53 -2.72 7.34 4.28
N ALA A 54 -1.53 7.63 3.74
CA ALA A 54 -0.28 7.06 4.25
C ALA A 54 -0.02 7.41 5.72
N LYS A 55 -0.33 8.64 6.15
CA LYS A 55 -0.20 9.06 7.56
C LYS A 55 -1.20 8.33 8.46
N ILE A 56 -2.43 8.13 8.00
CA ILE A 56 -3.46 7.39 8.73
C ILE A 56 -3.05 5.92 8.85
N LEU A 57 -2.71 5.27 7.74
CA LEU A 57 -2.31 3.86 7.70
C LEU A 57 -1.04 3.60 8.53
N ALA A 58 -0.10 4.54 8.60
CA ALA A 58 1.11 4.40 9.41
C ALA A 58 0.84 4.26 10.92
N GLN A 59 -0.34 4.69 11.39
CA GLN A 59 -0.75 4.56 12.80
C GLN A 59 -1.17 3.13 13.15
N ILE A 60 -1.56 2.33 12.16
CA ILE A 60 -2.01 0.93 12.36
C ILE A 60 -0.80 0.06 12.70
N PRO A 61 -0.85 -0.81 13.73
CA PRO A 61 0.28 -1.67 14.08
C PRO A 61 0.72 -2.58 12.92
N LEU A 62 2.00 -2.92 12.90
CA LEU A 62 2.55 -3.80 11.88
C LEU A 62 1.98 -5.21 12.06
N GLY A 63 1.44 -5.79 10.99
CA GLY A 63 0.79 -7.11 10.99
C GLY A 63 -0.72 -7.06 11.20
N ASP A 64 -1.26 -5.91 11.63
CA ASP A 64 -2.67 -5.74 11.91
C ASP A 64 -3.47 -5.43 10.64
N GLU A 65 -4.77 -5.77 10.71
CA GLU A 65 -5.75 -5.42 9.70
C GLU A 65 -6.12 -3.94 9.79
N ILE A 66 -6.45 -3.35 8.64
CA ILE A 66 -6.96 -1.99 8.61
C ILE A 66 -8.32 -1.91 9.32
N PRO A 67 -8.64 -0.80 9.99
CA PRO A 67 -9.98 -0.53 10.51
C PRO A 67 -11.02 -0.41 9.39
N THR A 68 -12.28 -0.74 9.70
CA THR A 68 -13.42 -0.71 8.77
C THR A 68 -13.64 0.65 8.11
N GLU A 69 -13.31 1.72 8.83
CA GLU A 69 -13.48 3.10 8.37
C GLU A 69 -12.58 3.43 7.18
N LEU A 70 -11.50 2.67 6.99
CA LEU A 70 -10.54 2.87 5.91
C LEU A 70 -10.79 1.94 4.71
N TYR A 71 -11.79 1.07 4.77
CA TYR A 71 -12.00 0.04 3.73
C TYR A 71 -12.24 0.64 2.36
N VAL A 72 -13.06 1.70 2.27
CA VAL A 72 -13.37 2.35 0.98
C VAL A 72 -12.10 2.94 0.36
N ALA A 73 -11.36 3.75 1.12
CA ALA A 73 -10.13 4.37 0.65
C ALA A 73 -9.08 3.32 0.23
N VAL A 74 -8.91 2.25 1.02
CA VAL A 74 -7.96 1.19 0.68
C VAL A 74 -8.44 0.36 -0.51
N ALA A 75 -9.74 0.12 -0.67
CA ALA A 75 -10.28 -0.58 -1.82
C ALA A 75 -10.00 0.18 -3.12
N GLU A 76 -10.06 1.52 -3.12
CA GLU A 76 -9.68 2.34 -4.27
C GLU A 76 -8.19 2.19 -4.62
N VAL A 77 -7.30 2.20 -3.62
CA VAL A 77 -5.86 1.95 -3.81
C VAL A 77 -5.61 0.57 -4.41
N ILE A 78 -6.29 -0.46 -3.88
CA ILE A 78 -6.18 -1.83 -4.37
C ILE A 78 -6.70 -1.93 -5.80
N ALA A 79 -7.87 -1.37 -6.10
CA ALA A 79 -8.44 -1.37 -7.44
C ALA A 79 -7.51 -0.70 -8.46
N PHE A 80 -6.87 0.41 -8.08
CA PHE A 80 -5.86 1.08 -8.89
C PHE A 80 -4.63 0.18 -9.12
N ALA A 81 -4.13 -0.49 -8.08
CA ALA A 81 -3.02 -1.43 -8.19
C ALA A 81 -3.35 -2.62 -9.13
N TYR A 82 -4.58 -3.12 -9.07
CA TYR A 82 -5.10 -4.15 -9.99
C TYR A 82 -5.12 -3.63 -11.44
N PHE A 83 -5.70 -2.46 -11.67
CA PHE A 83 -5.75 -1.82 -13.00
C PHE A 83 -4.34 -1.67 -13.62
N LEU A 84 -3.37 -1.15 -12.84
CA LEU A 84 -1.98 -0.99 -13.30
C LEU A 84 -1.28 -2.32 -13.58
N SER A 85 -1.62 -3.38 -12.85
CA SER A 85 -1.04 -4.72 -13.03
C SER A 85 -1.74 -5.55 -14.12
N GLY A 86 -2.74 -5.00 -14.80
CA GLY A 86 -3.52 -5.71 -15.83
C GLY A 86 -4.40 -6.83 -15.27
N LYS A 87 -4.68 -6.80 -13.96
CA LYS A 87 -5.51 -7.77 -13.24
C LYS A 87 -6.82 -7.09 -12.84
N THR A 88 -7.96 -7.78 -12.89
CA THR A 88 -9.23 -7.26 -12.35
C THR A 88 -9.45 -7.81 -10.95
N PRO A 89 -9.86 -6.99 -9.95
CA PRO A 89 -10.27 -7.52 -8.66
C PRO A 89 -11.49 -8.43 -8.84
N ASP A 90 -11.55 -9.56 -8.13
CA ASP A 90 -12.79 -10.33 -8.05
C ASP A 90 -13.84 -9.48 -7.31
N PRO A 91 -15.06 -9.33 -7.85
CA PRO A 91 -16.10 -8.55 -7.20
C PRO A 91 -16.47 -9.17 -5.84
N PRO A 92 -16.71 -8.37 -4.79
CA PRO A 92 -17.21 -8.90 -3.53
C PRO A 92 -18.58 -9.56 -3.77
N HIS A 93 -18.77 -10.74 -3.19
CA HIS A 93 -19.93 -11.62 -3.42
C HIS A 93 -21.28 -10.90 -3.23
N SER A 94 -22.23 -11.28 -4.10
CA SER A 94 -23.68 -11.03 -3.98
C SER A 94 -24.30 -11.72 -2.78
#